data_AF-A0A6A4HLT6-F1
#
_entry.id   AF-A0A6A4HLT6-F1
#
_cell.length_a   1.000
_cell.length_b   1.000
_cell.length_c   1.000
_cell.angle_alpha   90.00
_cell.angle_beta   90.00
_cell.angle_gamma   90.00
#
_symmetry.space_group_name_H-M   'P 1'
#
loop_
_entity.id
_entity.type
_entity.pdbx_description
1 polymer ?
#
loop_
_entity_poly.entity_id
_entity_poly.type
_entity_poly.pdbx_seq_one_letter_code
_entity_poly.pdbx_strand_id
1 'polypeptide(L)'
;IPAPAPAPTRSTQVRILWSQFEAWHAAQLGKIEGEIEARLRELDQKHAQLRSNQNQKKPRKGKKDTQPPNPSPKELKELEEEKTKIRLDIEQKLSGNVVRQEWDKRLSEAALESDDWIDITEDEQRKVEMILGADLEE
;
A
#
# COMPACT_ATOMS: atom_id res chain seq x y z
N ILE A 1 26.31 -0.09 44.02
CA ILE A 1 26.24 0.20 42.57
C ILE A 1 25.36 -0.89 41.97
N PRO A 2 24.18 -0.57 41.38
CA PRO A 2 23.37 -1.60 40.72
C PRO A 2 24.13 -2.13 39.49
N ALA A 3 24.04 -3.45 39.27
CA ALA A 3 24.65 -4.09 38.11
C ALA A 3 24.03 -3.54 36.81
N PRO A 4 24.82 -3.40 35.72
CA PRO A 4 24.28 -3.03 34.42
C PRO A 4 23.25 -4.08 33.98
N ALA A 5 22.15 -3.62 33.36
CA ALA A 5 21.14 -4.52 32.83
C ALA A 5 21.77 -5.52 31.84
N PRO A 6 21.37 -6.80 31.85
CA PRO A 6 21.88 -7.79 30.93
C PRO A 6 21.61 -7.37 29.48
N ALA A 7 22.53 -7.68 28.58
CA ALA A 7 22.33 -7.44 27.16
C ALA A 7 21.07 -8.18 26.66
N PRO A 8 20.29 -7.59 25.73
CA PRO A 8 19.11 -8.24 25.20
C PRO A 8 19.48 -9.55 24.50
N THR A 9 18.72 -10.61 24.77
CA THR A 9 18.89 -11.90 24.10
C THR A 9 18.62 -11.75 22.61
N ARG A 10 19.10 -12.69 21.79
CA ARG A 10 18.83 -12.69 20.34
C ARG A 10 17.33 -12.64 20.03
N SER A 11 16.52 -13.43 20.75
CA SER A 11 15.05 -13.39 20.64
C SER A 11 14.47 -11.99 20.93
N THR A 12 15.01 -11.27 21.93
CA THR A 12 14.61 -9.88 22.22
C THR A 12 15.00 -8.94 21.08
N GLN A 13 16.17 -9.12 20.47
CA GLN A 13 16.61 -8.31 19.34
C GLN A 13 15.72 -8.53 18.10
N VAL A 14 15.36 -9.79 17.79
CA VAL A 14 14.43 -10.09 16.70
C VAL A 14 13.05 -9.43 16.93
N ARG A 15 12.52 -9.46 18.16
CA ARG A 15 11.26 -8.75 18.50
C ARG A 15 11.36 -7.24 18.29
N ILE A 16 12.48 -6.63 18.69
CA ILE A 16 12.72 -5.19 18.48
C ILE A 16 12.80 -4.86 16.98
N LEU A 17 13.43 -5.71 16.18
CA LEU A 17 13.47 -5.55 14.72
C LEU A 17 12.09 -5.74 14.11
N TRP A 18 11.31 -6.71 14.61
CA TRP A 18 9.94 -6.96 14.16
C TRP A 18 9.06 -5.73 14.38
N SER A 19 9.05 -5.13 15.56
CA SER A 19 8.27 -3.91 15.81
C SER A 19 8.68 -2.73 14.91
N GLN A 20 9.97 -2.59 14.61
CA GLN A 20 10.45 -1.59 13.65
C GLN A 20 10.02 -1.92 12.21
N PHE A 21 9.92 -3.20 11.89
CA PHE A 21 9.42 -3.70 10.61
C PHE A 21 7.93 -3.46 10.46
N GLU A 22 7.12 -3.73 11.47
CA GLU A 22 5.69 -3.39 11.48
C GLU A 22 5.46 -1.89 11.26
N ALA A 23 6.21 -1.05 11.96
CA ALA A 23 6.11 0.40 11.78
C ALA A 23 6.49 0.85 10.35
N TRP A 24 7.53 0.24 9.78
CA TRP A 24 7.91 0.49 8.39
C TRP A 24 6.84 0.01 7.41
N HIS A 25 6.29 -1.20 7.60
CA HIS A 25 5.27 -1.77 6.74
C HIS A 25 3.99 -0.92 6.75
N ALA A 26 3.54 -0.49 7.94
CA ALA A 26 2.42 0.44 8.08
C ALA A 26 2.68 1.78 7.38
N ALA A 27 3.92 2.31 7.48
CA ALA A 27 4.29 3.53 6.77
C ALA A 27 4.32 3.36 5.24
N GLN A 28 4.70 2.18 4.73
CA GLN A 28 4.63 1.89 3.29
C GLN A 28 3.19 1.75 2.81
N LEU A 29 2.33 1.06 3.58
CA LEU A 29 0.90 0.98 3.29
C LEU A 29 0.27 2.38 3.20
N GLY A 30 0.54 3.25 4.18
CA GLY A 30 0.03 4.62 4.15
C GLY A 30 0.53 5.43 2.95
N LYS A 31 1.76 5.19 2.46
CA LYS A 31 2.27 5.81 1.23
C LYS A 31 1.56 5.29 -0.01
N ILE A 32 1.30 3.98 -0.07
CA ILE A 32 0.57 3.35 -1.17
C ILE A 32 -0.86 3.86 -1.23
N GLU A 33 -1.57 3.89 -0.10
CA GLU A 33 -2.91 4.44 -0.03
C GLU A 33 -2.94 5.92 -0.46
N GLY A 34 -1.95 6.71 -0.02
CA GLY A 34 -1.80 8.09 -0.46
C GLY A 34 -1.52 8.24 -1.96
N GLU A 35 -0.68 7.38 -2.54
CA GLU A 35 -0.37 7.38 -3.97
C GLU A 35 -1.59 6.95 -4.81
N ILE A 36 -2.35 5.96 -4.34
CA ILE A 36 -3.63 5.54 -4.92
C ILE A 36 -4.58 6.73 -4.90
N GLU A 37 -4.82 7.35 -3.75
CA GLU A 37 -5.75 8.47 -3.63
C GLU A 37 -5.36 9.64 -4.55
N ALA A 38 -4.07 9.98 -4.60
CA ALA A 38 -3.55 11.02 -5.49
C ALA A 38 -3.83 10.70 -6.97
N ARG A 39 -3.48 9.48 -7.41
CA ARG A 39 -3.68 9.02 -8.80
C ARG A 39 -5.16 8.95 -9.18
N LEU A 40 -6.02 8.47 -8.26
CA LEU A 40 -7.46 8.44 -8.48
C LEU A 40 -8.03 9.86 -8.60
N ARG A 41 -7.56 10.81 -7.78
CA ARG A 41 -7.98 12.21 -7.85
C ARG A 41 -7.55 12.88 -9.15
N GLU A 42 -6.32 12.65 -9.59
CA GLU A 42 -5.83 13.12 -10.89
C GLU A 42 -6.67 12.56 -12.05
N LEU A 43 -7.02 11.27 -11.98
CA LEU A 43 -7.87 10.62 -12.98
C LEU A 43 -9.27 11.24 -13.03
N ASP A 44 -9.92 11.44 -11.87
CA ASP A 44 -11.22 12.11 -11.78
C ASP A 44 -11.16 13.54 -12.33
N GLN A 45 -10.11 14.30 -12.01
CA GLN A 45 -9.90 15.66 -12.54
C GLN A 45 -9.73 15.66 -14.06
N LYS A 46 -8.93 14.74 -14.60
CA LYS A 46 -8.73 14.59 -16.04
C LYS A 46 -10.04 14.25 -16.76
N HIS A 47 -10.84 13.34 -16.19
CA HIS A 47 -12.18 13.01 -16.72
C HIS A 47 -13.14 14.21 -16.65
N ALA A 48 -13.15 14.97 -15.55
CA ALA A 48 -13.97 16.17 -15.42
C ALA A 48 -13.58 17.26 -16.44
N GLN A 49 -12.28 17.44 -16.69
CA GLN A 49 -11.77 18.42 -17.65
C GLN A 49 -12.05 18.01 -19.11
N LEU A 50 -11.87 16.74 -19.46
CA LEU A 50 -12.21 16.20 -20.77
C LEU A 50 -13.70 16.42 -21.10
N ARG A 51 -14.59 16.17 -20.12
CA ARG A 51 -16.03 16.42 -20.26
C ARG A 51 -16.35 17.90 -20.46
N SER A 52 -15.69 18.79 -19.71
CA SER A 52 -15.85 20.23 -19.87
C SER A 52 -15.40 20.72 -21.26
N ASN A 53 -14.29 20.18 -21.78
CA ASN A 53 -13.78 20.53 -23.11
C ASN A 53 -14.64 19.99 -24.27
N GLN A 54 -15.22 18.79 -24.13
CA GLN A 54 -16.17 18.25 -25.12
C GLN A 54 -17.42 19.14 -25.25
N ASN A 55 -17.85 19.77 -24.16
CA ASN A 55 -19.02 20.64 -24.16
C ASN A 55 -18.75 21.99 -24.87
N GLN A 56 -17.49 22.46 -24.89
CA GLN A 56 -17.11 23.72 -25.54
C GLN A 56 -16.94 23.62 -27.06
N LYS A 57 -16.68 22.43 -27.62
CA LYS A 57 -16.51 22.21 -29.07
C LYS A 57 -17.82 22.08 -29.85
N LYS A 58 -18.98 22.07 -29.20
CA LYS A 58 -20.29 22.11 -29.88
C LYS A 58 -20.65 23.56 -30.24
N PRO A 59 -20.98 23.88 -31.50
CA PRO A 59 -21.33 25.24 -31.90
C PRO A 59 -22.53 25.74 -31.10
N ARG A 60 -22.35 26.84 -30.34
CA ARG A 60 -23.36 27.48 -29.51
C ARG A 60 -24.54 27.98 -30.36
N LYS A 61 -25.59 27.17 -30.49
CA LYS A 61 -26.95 27.64 -30.77
C LYS A 61 -27.73 27.60 -29.46
N GLY A 62 -27.97 28.79 -28.89
CA GLY A 62 -28.91 28.99 -27.78
C GLY A 62 -28.26 28.89 -26.40
N LYS A 63 -28.37 29.98 -25.63
CA LYS A 63 -28.11 30.03 -24.20
C LYS A 63 -28.99 29.01 -23.49
N LYS A 64 -28.39 27.95 -22.93
CA LYS A 64 -28.98 27.15 -21.87
C LYS A 64 -27.85 26.65 -20.98
N ASP A 65 -27.94 26.98 -19.69
CA ASP A 65 -27.13 26.47 -18.59
C ASP A 65 -26.58 25.07 -18.89
N THR A 66 -25.30 25.02 -19.23
CA THR A 66 -24.68 23.79 -19.73
C THR A 66 -23.96 23.11 -18.58
N GLN A 67 -24.73 22.47 -17.71
CA GLN A 67 -24.20 21.42 -16.83
C GLN A 67 -23.49 20.38 -17.71
N PRO A 68 -22.30 19.87 -17.32
CA PRO A 68 -21.65 18.81 -18.07
C PRO A 68 -22.63 17.65 -18.25
N PRO A 69 -22.68 17.02 -19.46
CA PRO A 69 -23.57 15.89 -19.69
C PRO A 69 -23.28 14.78 -18.67
N ASN A 70 -24.34 14.13 -18.18
CA ASN A 70 -24.21 13.00 -17.27
C ASN A 70 -23.36 11.91 -17.95
N PRO A 71 -22.41 11.27 -17.25
CA PRO A 71 -21.54 10.26 -17.85
C PRO A 71 -22.37 9.11 -18.41
N SER A 72 -21.98 8.60 -19.58
CA SER A 72 -22.61 7.39 -20.12
C SER A 72 -22.20 6.18 -19.26
N PRO A 73 -23.05 5.15 -19.13
CA PRO A 73 -22.70 3.94 -18.37
C PRO A 73 -21.41 3.25 -18.85
N LYS A 74 -21.06 3.40 -20.13
CA LYS A 74 -19.79 2.93 -20.69
C LYS A 74 -18.58 3.69 -20.14
N GLU A 75 -18.65 5.02 -20.06
CA GLU A 75 -17.58 5.87 -19.51
C GLU A 75 -17.39 5.65 -18.01
N LEU A 76 -18.48 5.36 -17.29
CA LEU A 76 -18.42 5.01 -15.88
C LEU A 76 -17.65 3.69 -15.68
N LYS A 77 -17.95 2.69 -16.52
CA LYS A 77 -17.29 1.39 -16.49
C LYS A 77 -15.80 1.49 -16.83
N GLU A 78 -15.44 2.24 -17.87
CA GLU A 78 -14.04 2.48 -18.25
C GLU A 78 -13.27 3.19 -17.12
N LEU A 79 -13.90 4.17 -16.45
CA LEU A 79 -13.31 4.84 -15.29
C LEU A 79 -13.09 3.86 -14.12
N GLU A 80 -14.07 3.02 -13.79
CA GLU A 80 -13.95 2.02 -12.73
C GLU A 80 -12.86 0.97 -13.02
N GLU A 81 -12.74 0.54 -14.27
CA GLU A 81 -11.66 -0.36 -14.72
C GLU A 81 -10.28 0.31 -14.58
N GLU A 82 -10.15 1.58 -14.97
CA GLU A 82 -8.89 2.31 -14.86
C GLU A 82 -8.52 2.60 -13.40
N LYS A 83 -9.50 2.90 -12.54
CA LYS A 83 -9.30 3.01 -11.07
C LYS A 83 -8.83 1.69 -10.46
N THR A 84 -9.46 0.58 -10.85
CA THR A 84 -9.07 -0.76 -10.40
C THR A 84 -7.64 -1.09 -10.82
N LYS A 85 -7.27 -0.77 -12.06
CA LYS A 85 -5.92 -1.00 -12.57
C LYS A 85 -4.87 -0.18 -11.83
N ILE A 86 -5.16 1.09 -11.53
CA ILE A 86 -4.27 1.96 -10.75
C ILE A 86 -4.03 1.38 -9.35
N ARG A 87 -5.09 0.93 -8.68
CA ARG A 87 -4.98 0.31 -7.35
C ARG A 87 -4.06 -0.91 -7.40
N LEU A 88 -4.34 -1.83 -8.31
CA LEU A 88 -3.61 -3.10 -8.41
C LEU A 88 -2.13 -2.90 -8.78
N ASP A 89 -1.82 -1.95 -9.67
CA ASP A 89 -0.44 -1.58 -10.04
C ASP A 89 0.36 -1.02 -8.85
N ILE A 90 -0.27 -0.16 -8.05
CA ILE A 90 0.39 0.46 -6.90
C ILE A 90 0.49 -0.52 -5.72
N GLU A 91 -0.55 -1.32 -5.46
CA GLU A 91 -0.55 -2.34 -4.41
C GLU A 91 0.53 -3.40 -4.66
N GLN A 92 0.79 -3.79 -5.91
CA GLN A 92 1.88 -4.71 -6.25
C GLN A 92 3.28 -4.21 -5.83
N LYS A 93 3.47 -2.90 -5.63
CA LYS A 93 4.76 -2.34 -5.18
C LYS A 93 5.15 -2.77 -3.77
N LEU A 94 4.17 -3.14 -2.93
CA LEU A 94 4.39 -3.73 -1.61
C LEU A 94 3.85 -5.16 -1.57
N SER A 95 4.13 -5.92 -2.63
CA SER A 95 3.85 -7.36 -2.65
C SER A 95 4.61 -8.09 -1.54
N GLY A 96 4.08 -9.24 -1.11
CA GLY A 96 4.67 -10.06 -0.04
C GLY A 96 6.15 -10.40 -0.26
N ASN A 97 6.59 -10.52 -1.53
CA ASN A 97 8.00 -10.74 -1.86
C ASN A 97 8.90 -9.55 -1.45
N VAL A 98 8.47 -8.31 -1.67
CA VAL A 98 9.21 -7.10 -1.26
C VAL A 98 9.26 -7.00 0.26
N VAL A 99 8.13 -7.28 0.91
CA VAL A 99 8.00 -7.26 2.37
C VAL A 99 8.92 -8.32 3.00
N ARG A 100 8.97 -9.52 2.42
CA ARG A 100 9.87 -10.60 2.84
C ARG A 100 11.35 -10.27 2.63
N GLN A 101 11.72 -9.67 1.50
CA GLN A 101 13.11 -9.27 1.23
C GLN A 101 13.60 -8.20 2.21
N GLU A 102 12.77 -7.21 2.56
CA GLU A 102 13.14 -6.20 3.55
C GLU A 102 13.31 -6.82 4.94
N TRP A 103 12.46 -7.79 5.31
CA TRP A 103 12.60 -8.49 6.58
C TRP A 103 13.91 -9.31 6.66
N ASP A 104 14.20 -10.10 5.63
CA ASP A 104 15.42 -10.91 5.54
C ASP A 104 16.68 -10.04 5.59
N LYS A 105 16.64 -8.88 4.91
CA LYS A 105 17.72 -7.91 4.95
C LYS A 105 17.96 -7.38 6.36
N ARG A 106 16.92 -7.03 7.11
CA ARG A 106 17.06 -6.52 8.49
C ARG A 106 17.62 -7.56 9.45
N LEU A 107 17.22 -8.81 9.29
CA LEU A 107 17.80 -9.93 10.03
C LEU A 107 19.28 -10.11 9.70
N SER A 108 19.62 -10.12 8.41
CA SER A 108 21.01 -10.22 7.92
C SER A 108 21.90 -9.08 8.42
N GLU A 109 21.42 -7.83 8.40
CA GLU A 109 22.16 -6.66 8.92
C GLU A 109 22.42 -6.73 10.43
N ALA A 110 21.55 -7.41 11.17
CA ALA A 110 21.70 -7.64 12.60
C ALA A 110 22.51 -8.92 12.94
N ALA A 111 22.98 -9.66 11.93
CA ALA A 111 23.57 -10.99 12.09
C ALA A 111 22.66 -11.95 12.90
N LEU A 112 21.35 -11.86 12.62
CA LEU A 112 20.30 -12.70 13.18
C LEU A 112 19.68 -13.53 12.06
N GLU A 113 19.17 -14.70 12.42
CA GLU A 113 18.42 -15.57 11.53
C GLU A 113 16.94 -15.57 11.93
N SER A 114 16.06 -15.99 11.01
CA SER A 114 14.62 -16.11 11.30
C SER A 114 14.34 -17.13 12.42
N ASP A 115 15.25 -18.08 12.62
CA ASP A 115 15.20 -19.14 13.62
C ASP A 115 15.78 -18.73 14.99
N ASP A 116 16.41 -17.54 15.10
CA ASP A 116 16.85 -16.98 16.41
C ASP A 116 15.66 -16.59 17.32
N TRP A 117 14.43 -16.93 16.91
CA TRP A 117 13.18 -16.68 17.62
C TRP A 117 12.76 -17.84 18.52
N ILE A 118 13.57 -18.09 19.54
CA ILE A 118 13.45 -19.29 20.39
C ILE A 118 12.23 -19.26 21.34
N ASP A 119 11.64 -18.07 21.58
CA ASP A 119 10.55 -17.85 22.55
C ASP A 119 9.30 -17.20 21.92
N ILE A 120 9.11 -17.31 20.60
CA ILE A 120 7.96 -16.70 19.93
C ILE A 120 6.65 -17.44 20.26
N THR A 121 5.59 -16.69 20.53
CA THR A 121 4.23 -17.25 20.67
C THR A 121 3.60 -17.51 19.31
N GLU A 122 2.67 -18.48 19.23
CA GLU A 122 1.95 -18.78 17.98
C GLU A 122 1.24 -17.55 17.39
N ASP A 123 0.77 -16.62 18.23
CA ASP A 123 0.14 -15.36 17.80
C ASP A 123 1.14 -14.40 17.14
N GLU A 124 2.33 -14.25 17.72
CA GLU A 124 3.42 -13.48 17.13
C GLU A 124 3.87 -14.10 15.80
N GLN A 125 3.98 -15.43 15.73
CA GLN A 125 4.39 -16.13 14.52
C GLN A 125 3.36 -15.96 13.41
N ARG A 126 2.06 -16.11 13.73
CA ARG A 126 0.98 -15.88 12.77
C ARG A 126 0.96 -14.45 12.23
N LYS A 127 1.18 -13.44 13.08
CA LYS A 127 1.27 -12.03 12.64
C LYS A 127 2.42 -11.84 11.66
N VAL A 128 3.52 -12.53 11.88
CA VAL A 128 4.69 -12.46 11.01
C VAL A 128 4.42 -13.05 9.66
N GLU A 129 3.90 -14.27 9.65
CA GLU A 129 3.54 -14.96 8.43
C GLU A 129 2.50 -14.17 7.61
N MET A 130 1.54 -13.53 8.29
CA MET A 130 0.54 -12.67 7.65
C MET A 130 1.17 -11.44 6.97
N ILE A 131 2.06 -10.72 7.65
CA ILE A 131 2.71 -9.53 7.08
C ILE A 131 3.72 -9.92 5.99
N LEU A 132 4.46 -11.02 6.16
CA LEU A 132 5.40 -11.53 5.16
C LEU A 132 4.72 -12.20 3.95
N GLY A 133 3.39 -12.21 3.91
CA GLY A 133 2.59 -12.70 2.79
C GLY A 133 2.62 -14.22 2.61
N ALA A 134 2.86 -14.98 3.67
CA ALA A 134 2.82 -16.45 3.62
C ALA A 134 1.39 -17.03 3.42
N ASP A 135 0.34 -16.21 3.59
CA ASP A 135 -1.07 -16.59 3.45
C ASP A 135 -1.76 -15.94 2.23
N LEU A 136 -1.00 -15.38 1.27
CA LEU A 136 -1.54 -14.76 0.05
C LEU A 136 -1.30 -15.60 -1.22
N GLU A 137 -0.87 -16.86 -1.07
CA GLU A 137 -0.93 -17.87 -2.12
C GLU A 137 -2.05 -18.88 -1.80
N GLU A 138 -3.30 -18.50 -2.05
CA GLU A 138 -4.40 -19.46 -2.33
C GLU A 138 -5.23 -18.98 -3.53
#